data_AF-A0A090L133-F1
#
_entry.id   AF-A0A090L133-F1
#
_cell.length_a   1.000
_cell.length_b   1.000
_cell.length_c   1.000
_cell.angle_alpha   90.00
_cell.angle_beta   90.00
_cell.angle_gamma   90.00
#
_symmetry.space_group_name_H-M   'P 1'
#
loop_
_entity.id
_entity.type
_entity.pdbx_description
1 polymer ?
#
loop_
_entity_poly.entity_id
_entity_poly.type
_entity_poly.pdbx_seq_one_letter_code
_entity_poly.pdbx_strand_id
1 'polypeptide(L)'
;MSDSIGSQLAMLKELLKITSEHHSKQIDELNKFEPLNEKDKEFIASALKETAEATDPVRIMEKKLRLIKEADDIVIKSNLMDDLVDLLGQIDLATIFIKNYYGLDEIRKAFLSEKNIEILADYITLLTTVASNNVDVQNCIYEYNEEYDFLQTLMEKFVLNTDIEVKLRMRSLGSISAIVGHHTANFTNFLSMDGISKLRNLLESKLRNATFVARIKYTLNAMRLAIPEISEADKEKYASDILYLQQCTY
;
A
#
# COMPACT_ATOMS: atom_id res chain seq x y z
N MET A 1 10.32 20.73 1.37
CA MET A 1 8.94 20.45 0.91
C MET A 1 7.95 21.54 1.37
N SER A 2 8.35 22.82 1.39
CA SER A 2 7.50 23.94 1.85
C SER A 2 6.90 24.78 0.72
N ASP A 3 7.40 24.62 -0.50
CA ASP A 3 7.17 25.60 -1.58
C ASP A 3 5.92 25.28 -2.42
N SER A 4 5.40 24.05 -2.34
CA SER A 4 4.22 23.60 -3.10
C SER A 4 2.91 24.21 -2.57
N ILE A 5 2.74 24.29 -1.25
CA ILE A 5 1.54 24.86 -0.63
C ILE A 5 1.49 26.38 -0.85
N GLY A 6 2.64 27.06 -0.76
CA GLY A 6 2.76 28.48 -1.09
C GLY A 6 2.45 28.79 -2.55
N SER A 7 2.92 27.93 -3.47
CA SER A 7 2.67 28.04 -4.91
C SER A 7 1.19 27.81 -5.26
N GLN A 8 0.53 26.82 -4.64
CA GLN A 8 -0.90 26.55 -4.86
C GLN A 8 -1.77 27.69 -4.31
N LEU A 9 -1.42 28.25 -3.16
CA LEU A 9 -2.15 29.38 -2.56
C LEU A 9 -1.96 30.68 -3.36
N ALA A 10 -0.78 30.87 -3.96
CA ALA A 10 -0.51 31.99 -4.87
C ALA A 10 -1.31 31.84 -6.17
N MET A 11 -1.33 30.64 -6.77
CA MET A 11 -2.11 30.34 -7.97
C MET A 11 -3.62 30.49 -7.73
N LEU A 12 -4.12 30.08 -6.56
CA LEU A 12 -5.52 30.28 -6.16
C LEU A 12 -5.86 31.77 -6.02
N LYS A 13 -4.98 32.56 -5.40
CA LYS A 13 -5.15 34.02 -5.31
C LYS A 13 -5.13 34.69 -6.68
N GLU A 14 -4.28 34.21 -7.59
CA GLU A 14 -4.18 34.73 -8.94
C GLU A 14 -5.40 34.35 -9.79
N LEU A 15 -5.92 33.13 -9.66
CA LEU A 15 -7.20 32.71 -10.25
C LEU A 15 -8.39 33.51 -9.70
N LEU A 16 -8.42 33.78 -8.39
CA LEU A 16 -9.45 34.61 -7.75
C LEU A 16 -9.37 36.06 -8.23
N LYS A 17 -8.16 36.57 -8.45
CA LYS A 17 -7.92 37.90 -9.01
C LYS A 17 -8.32 37.98 -10.49
N ILE A 18 -7.92 37.01 -11.31
CA ILE A 18 -8.27 36.95 -12.74
C ILE A 18 -9.77 36.78 -12.93
N THR A 19 -10.43 35.95 -12.13
CA THR A 19 -11.90 35.80 -12.20
C THR A 19 -12.62 37.08 -11.75
N SER A 20 -12.11 37.78 -10.73
CA SER A 20 -12.62 39.10 -10.31
C SER A 20 -12.37 40.19 -11.38
N GLU A 21 -11.24 40.14 -12.08
CA GLU A 21 -10.89 41.04 -13.18
C GLU A 21 -11.69 40.76 -14.47
N HIS A 22 -11.99 39.49 -14.74
CA HIS A 22 -12.84 39.11 -15.87
C HIS A 22 -14.31 39.48 -15.66
N HIS A 23 -14.78 39.44 -14.42
CA HIS A 23 -16.11 39.91 -14.07
C HIS A 23 -16.19 41.44 -14.06
N SER A 24 -15.16 42.16 -13.61
CA SER A 24 -15.18 43.63 -13.59
C SER A 24 -15.18 44.31 -14.96
N LYS A 25 -14.79 43.63 -16.05
CA LYS A 25 -14.91 44.18 -17.42
C LYS A 25 -16.30 44.07 -18.04
N GLN A 26 -17.25 43.38 -17.39
CA GLN A 26 -18.66 43.27 -17.81
C GLN A 26 -19.64 43.91 -16.82
N ILE A 27 -19.15 44.71 -15.86
CA ILE A 27 -19.94 45.26 -14.76
C ILE A 27 -19.88 46.79 -14.81
N ASP A 28 -20.64 47.39 -15.74
CA ASP A 28 -21.15 48.76 -15.55
C ASP A 28 -22.62 48.75 -15.07
N GLU A 29 -23.28 47.58 -15.00
CA GLU A 29 -24.68 47.45 -14.54
C GLU A 29 -24.90 46.53 -13.31
N LEU A 30 -23.84 45.97 -12.71
CA LEU A 30 -23.93 45.08 -11.54
C LEU A 30 -23.17 45.63 -10.31
N ASN A 31 -23.33 46.92 -10.02
CA ASN A 31 -22.92 47.54 -8.75
C ASN A 31 -23.81 47.10 -7.57
N LYS A 32 -24.00 45.80 -7.40
CA LYS A 32 -24.59 45.16 -6.22
C LYS A 32 -23.86 43.85 -5.91
N PHE A 33 -22.56 43.93 -5.68
CA PHE A 33 -21.93 42.95 -4.80
C PHE A 33 -22.18 43.42 -3.37
N GLU A 34 -23.32 43.00 -2.80
CA GLU A 34 -23.51 43.08 -1.36
C GLU A 34 -22.46 42.15 -0.72
N PRO A 35 -21.65 42.65 0.25
CA PRO A 35 -20.78 41.79 1.01
C PRO A 35 -21.61 40.67 1.65
N LEU A 36 -21.17 39.42 1.52
CA LEU A 36 -21.83 38.26 2.14
C LEU A 36 -22.21 38.61 3.58
N ASN A 37 -23.49 38.49 3.91
CA ASN A 37 -23.92 38.69 5.28
C ASN A 37 -23.30 37.59 6.17
N GLU A 38 -23.19 37.83 7.48
CA GLU A 38 -22.52 36.89 8.38
C GLU A 38 -23.18 35.50 8.40
N LYS A 39 -24.49 35.41 8.13
CA LYS A 39 -25.20 34.12 8.03
C LYS A 39 -24.80 33.34 6.78
N ASP A 40 -24.61 34.00 5.66
CA ASP A 40 -24.15 33.37 4.42
C ASP A 40 -22.69 32.96 4.52
N LYS A 41 -21.85 33.73 5.23
CA LYS A 41 -20.48 33.32 5.56
C LYS A 41 -20.46 32.10 6.46
N GLU A 42 -21.26 32.06 7.52
CA GLU A 42 -21.38 30.89 8.41
C GLU A 42 -21.94 29.67 7.67
N PHE A 43 -22.93 29.86 6.79
CA PHE A 43 -23.47 28.79 5.95
C PHE A 43 -22.42 28.23 5.00
N ILE A 44 -21.70 29.09 4.27
CA ILE A 44 -20.64 28.67 3.34
C ILE A 44 -19.48 28.02 4.11
N ALA A 45 -19.06 28.57 5.24
CA ALA A 45 -18.02 27.97 6.08
C ALA A 45 -18.45 26.59 6.62
N SER A 46 -19.71 26.44 7.01
CA SER A 46 -20.26 25.16 7.49
C SER A 46 -20.37 24.15 6.35
N ALA A 47 -20.83 24.55 5.17
CA ALA A 47 -20.92 23.69 4.00
C ALA A 47 -19.54 23.29 3.46
N LEU A 48 -18.57 24.21 3.46
CA LEU A 48 -17.18 23.92 3.11
C LEU A 48 -16.53 22.99 4.13
N LYS A 49 -16.82 23.17 5.43
CA LYS A 49 -16.38 22.26 6.46
C LYS A 49 -16.99 20.88 6.25
N GLU A 50 -18.31 20.76 6.10
CA GLU A 50 -18.97 19.48 5.87
C GLU A 50 -18.45 18.78 4.61
N THR A 51 -18.22 19.53 3.53
CA THR A 51 -17.63 19.00 2.29
C THR A 51 -16.18 18.57 2.49
N ALA A 52 -15.35 19.38 3.15
CA ALA A 52 -13.97 19.04 3.47
C ALA A 52 -13.89 17.80 4.39
N GLU A 53 -14.78 17.69 5.37
CA GLU A 53 -14.87 16.56 6.27
C GLU A 53 -15.38 15.28 5.58
N ALA A 54 -16.23 15.42 4.56
CA ALA A 54 -16.71 14.31 3.74
C ALA A 54 -15.70 13.85 2.68
N THR A 55 -14.72 14.70 2.34
CA THR A 55 -13.72 14.45 1.29
C THR A 55 -12.31 14.21 1.83
N ASP A 56 -12.08 14.42 3.13
CA ASP A 56 -10.81 14.15 3.80
C ASP A 56 -10.48 12.65 3.75
N PRO A 57 -9.46 12.24 2.97
CA PRO A 57 -9.14 10.83 2.78
C PRO A 57 -8.75 10.12 4.07
N VAL A 58 -8.16 10.84 5.05
CA VAL A 58 -7.79 10.26 6.34
C VAL A 58 -9.05 9.94 7.16
N ARG A 59 -10.04 10.84 7.18
CA ARG A 59 -11.32 10.57 7.86
C ARG A 59 -12.12 9.46 7.20
N ILE A 60 -12.09 9.38 5.87
CA ILE A 60 -12.70 8.27 5.13
C ILE A 60 -12.04 6.95 5.53
N MET A 61 -10.70 6.91 5.58
CA MET A 61 -9.94 5.75 6.04
C MET A 61 -10.32 5.35 7.48
N GLU A 62 -10.34 6.30 8.42
CA GLU A 62 -10.76 6.04 9.81
C GLU A 62 -12.17 5.46 9.92
N LYS A 63 -13.10 5.99 9.12
CA LYS A 63 -14.46 5.49 9.04
C LYS A 63 -14.47 4.05 8.52
N LYS A 64 -13.72 3.75 7.45
CA LYS A 64 -13.62 2.40 6.89
C LYS A 64 -13.01 1.41 7.86
N LEU A 65 -11.92 1.77 8.55
CA LEU A 65 -11.30 0.93 9.57
C LEU A 65 -12.26 0.58 10.71
N ARG A 66 -13.09 1.54 11.16
CA ARG A 66 -14.14 1.25 12.15
C ARG A 66 -15.20 0.29 11.62
N LEU A 67 -15.70 0.54 10.41
CA LEU A 67 -16.70 -0.33 9.79
C LEU A 67 -16.19 -1.76 9.57
N ILE A 68 -14.91 -1.95 9.22
CA ILE A 68 -14.28 -3.27 9.07
C ILE A 68 -14.26 -4.03 10.41
N LYS A 69 -14.02 -3.32 11.52
CA LYS A 69 -14.00 -3.91 12.87
C LYS A 69 -15.39 -4.29 13.38
N GLU A 70 -16.40 -3.55 12.97
CA GLU A 70 -17.80 -3.76 13.37
C GLU A 70 -18.55 -4.75 12.45
N ALA A 71 -17.99 -5.07 11.27
CA ALA A 71 -18.61 -5.97 10.31
C ALA A 71 -18.48 -7.44 10.73
N ASP A 72 -19.61 -8.06 11.08
CA ASP A 72 -19.71 -9.50 11.34
C ASP A 72 -19.87 -10.33 10.06
N ASP A 73 -20.48 -9.75 9.02
CA ASP A 73 -20.69 -10.41 7.73
C ASP A 73 -19.41 -10.38 6.88
N ILE A 74 -18.97 -11.57 6.44
CA ILE A 74 -17.73 -11.76 5.68
C ILE A 74 -17.77 -11.02 4.33
N VAL A 75 -18.90 -11.00 3.64
CA VAL A 75 -19.03 -10.36 2.32
C VAL A 75 -18.96 -8.85 2.48
N ILE A 76 -19.66 -8.30 3.48
CA ILE A 76 -19.59 -6.87 3.80
C ILE A 76 -18.17 -6.49 4.20
N LYS A 77 -17.53 -7.29 5.06
CA LYS A 77 -16.15 -7.05 5.51
C LYS A 77 -15.15 -7.08 4.36
N SER A 78 -15.27 -8.04 3.44
CA SER A 78 -14.41 -8.14 2.25
C SER A 78 -14.59 -6.94 1.32
N ASN A 79 -15.83 -6.52 1.04
CA ASN A 79 -16.09 -5.30 0.26
C ASN A 79 -15.49 -4.04 0.91
N LEU A 80 -15.55 -3.93 2.24
CA LEU A 80 -14.94 -2.82 2.97
C LEU A 80 -13.40 -2.87 2.94
N MET A 81 -12.81 -4.06 2.91
CA MET A 81 -11.37 -4.24 2.75
C MET A 81 -10.92 -3.86 1.33
N ASP A 82 -11.68 -4.20 0.30
CA ASP A 82 -11.41 -3.78 -1.08
C ASP A 82 -11.45 -2.24 -1.19
N ASP A 83 -12.48 -1.59 -0.64
CA ASP A 83 -12.56 -0.12 -0.56
C ASP A 83 -11.35 0.49 0.17
N LEU A 84 -10.88 -0.16 1.24
CA LEU A 84 -9.71 0.29 2.00
C LEU A 84 -8.42 0.12 1.19
N VAL A 85 -8.27 -0.99 0.46
CA VAL A 85 -7.13 -1.24 -0.42
C VAL A 85 -7.04 -0.17 -1.50
N ASP A 86 -8.16 0.17 -2.14
CA ASP A 86 -8.22 1.21 -3.16
C ASP A 86 -7.79 2.58 -2.59
N LEU A 87 -8.25 2.90 -1.39
CA LEU A 87 -7.87 4.14 -0.70
C LEU A 87 -6.37 4.16 -0.35
N LEU A 88 -5.85 3.06 0.17
CA LEU A 88 -4.43 2.91 0.55
C LEU A 88 -3.49 2.68 -0.63
N GLY A 89 -4.00 2.63 -1.86
CA GLY A 89 -3.17 2.78 -3.06
C GLY A 89 -2.46 4.14 -3.12
N GLN A 90 -2.92 5.13 -2.35
CA GLN A 90 -2.23 6.40 -2.17
C GLN A 90 -1.09 6.25 -1.15
N ILE A 91 0.15 6.52 -1.58
CA ILE A 91 1.38 6.32 -0.79
C ILE A 91 1.33 7.05 0.56
N ASP A 92 0.82 8.28 0.59
CA ASP A 92 0.73 9.06 1.84
C ASP A 92 -0.25 8.41 2.83
N LEU A 93 -1.41 7.93 2.36
CA LEU A 93 -2.40 7.25 3.21
C LEU A 93 -1.91 5.89 3.68
N ALA A 94 -1.24 5.11 2.83
CA ALA A 94 -0.56 3.87 3.24
C ALA A 94 0.40 4.14 4.40
N THR A 95 1.22 5.19 4.29
CA THR A 95 2.18 5.56 5.32
C THR A 95 1.49 5.98 6.61
N ILE A 96 0.41 6.78 6.52
CA ILE A 96 -0.39 7.18 7.69
C ILE A 96 -1.05 5.96 8.35
N PHE A 97 -1.64 5.05 7.58
CA PHE A 97 -2.24 3.82 8.09
C PHE A 97 -1.22 3.00 8.89
N ILE A 98 -0.02 2.83 8.35
CA ILE A 98 1.04 2.07 9.02
C ILE A 98 1.54 2.79 10.27
N LYS A 99 1.94 4.07 10.18
CA LYS A 99 2.61 4.79 11.28
C LYS A 99 1.64 5.27 12.36
N ASN A 100 0.45 5.74 11.99
CA ASN A 100 -0.48 6.39 12.93
C ASN A 100 -1.59 5.47 13.43
N TYR A 101 -1.97 4.46 12.64
CA TYR A 101 -3.06 3.53 12.98
C TYR A 101 -2.56 2.11 13.29
N TYR A 102 -1.24 1.94 13.44
CA TYR A 102 -0.61 0.66 13.75
C TYR A 102 -0.99 -0.45 12.77
N GLY A 103 -1.08 -0.12 11.47
CA GLY A 103 -1.58 -1.02 10.44
C GLY A 103 -0.84 -2.37 10.36
N LEU A 104 0.47 -2.39 10.65
CA LEU A 104 1.23 -3.65 10.72
C LEU A 104 0.77 -4.57 11.86
N ASP A 105 0.42 -4.02 13.02
CA ASP A 105 -0.10 -4.83 14.13
C ASP A 105 -1.47 -5.42 13.79
N GLU A 106 -2.32 -4.66 13.09
CA GLU A 106 -3.61 -5.15 12.61
C GLU A 106 -3.44 -6.32 11.61
N ILE A 107 -2.53 -6.18 10.65
CA ILE A 107 -2.20 -7.25 9.68
C ILE A 107 -1.59 -8.46 10.40
N ARG A 108 -0.68 -8.25 11.37
CA ARG A 108 -0.11 -9.31 12.21
C ARG A 108 -1.20 -10.10 12.92
N LYS A 109 -2.12 -9.40 13.59
CA LYS A 109 -3.24 -10.03 14.32
C LYS A 109 -4.08 -10.88 13.38
N ALA A 110 -4.42 -10.35 12.20
CA ALA A 110 -5.15 -11.11 11.19
C ALA A 110 -4.39 -12.38 10.77
N PHE A 111 -3.09 -12.29 10.52
CA PHE A 111 -2.28 -13.47 10.14
C PHE A 111 -2.23 -14.53 11.25
N LEU A 112 -2.38 -14.15 12.52
CA LEU A 112 -2.34 -15.07 13.65
C LEU A 112 -3.71 -15.68 13.98
N SER A 113 -4.79 -14.90 13.88
CA SER A 113 -6.11 -15.31 14.40
C SER A 113 -7.21 -15.51 13.36
N GLU A 114 -7.10 -14.92 12.17
CA GLU A 114 -8.15 -15.01 11.15
C GLU A 114 -8.19 -16.42 10.55
N LYS A 115 -9.39 -17.01 10.53
CA LYS A 115 -9.64 -18.36 10.00
C LYS A 115 -10.31 -18.30 8.64
N ASN A 116 -10.96 -17.18 8.32
CA ASN A 116 -11.59 -17.00 7.03
C ASN A 116 -10.52 -16.72 5.96
N ILE A 117 -10.47 -17.59 4.95
CA ILE A 117 -9.49 -17.52 3.86
C ILE A 117 -9.64 -16.24 3.04
N GLU A 118 -10.86 -15.79 2.76
CA GLU A 118 -11.08 -14.58 1.95
C GLU A 118 -10.63 -13.33 2.70
N ILE A 119 -11.00 -13.20 3.98
CA ILE A 119 -10.53 -12.06 4.80
C ILE A 119 -9.02 -12.08 4.94
N LEU A 120 -8.42 -13.25 5.18
CA LEU A 120 -6.97 -13.39 5.26
C LEU A 120 -6.28 -13.02 3.93
N ALA A 121 -6.91 -13.38 2.81
CA ALA A 121 -6.45 -13.00 1.48
C ALA A 121 -6.47 -11.48 1.31
N ASP A 122 -7.47 -10.79 1.86
CA ASP A 122 -7.60 -9.34 1.75
C ASP A 122 -6.57 -8.62 2.63
N TYR A 123 -6.22 -9.16 3.79
CA TYR A 123 -5.08 -8.65 4.58
C TYR A 123 -3.73 -8.83 3.87
N ILE A 124 -3.53 -9.92 3.13
CA ILE A 124 -2.32 -10.09 2.31
C ILE A 124 -2.31 -9.09 1.15
N THR A 125 -3.45 -8.83 0.51
CA THR A 125 -3.59 -7.79 -0.53
C THR A 125 -3.32 -6.41 0.06
N LEU A 126 -3.83 -6.11 1.24
CA LEU A 126 -3.58 -4.88 1.97
C LEU A 126 -2.08 -4.68 2.21
N LEU A 127 -1.40 -5.69 2.77
CA LEU A 127 0.06 -5.66 2.97
C LEU A 127 0.83 -5.45 1.66
N THR A 128 0.40 -6.10 0.58
CA THR A 128 0.98 -5.91 -0.75
C THR A 128 0.84 -4.46 -1.21
N THR A 129 -0.35 -3.89 -1.04
CA THR A 129 -0.70 -2.54 -1.52
C THR A 129 0.10 -1.48 -0.78
N VAL A 130 0.14 -1.54 0.56
CA VAL A 130 0.83 -0.53 1.36
C VAL A 130 2.35 -0.58 1.20
N ALA A 131 2.93 -1.75 0.91
CA ALA A 131 4.37 -1.93 0.74
C ALA A 131 4.87 -1.65 -0.69
N SER A 132 3.99 -1.75 -1.70
CA SER A 132 4.37 -1.65 -3.11
C SER A 132 4.92 -0.25 -3.44
N ASN A 133 6.21 -0.19 -3.79
CA ASN A 133 6.92 1.06 -4.12
C ASN A 133 6.82 2.14 -3.03
N ASN A 134 6.71 1.73 -1.76
CA ASN A 134 6.61 2.64 -0.62
C ASN A 134 7.73 2.37 0.38
N VAL A 135 8.85 3.09 0.22
CA VAL A 135 10.05 2.92 1.05
C VAL A 135 9.78 3.20 2.53
N ASP A 136 8.90 4.15 2.86
CA ASP A 136 8.53 4.46 4.24
C ASP A 136 7.86 3.26 4.93
N VAL A 137 6.93 2.61 4.23
CA VAL A 137 6.26 1.40 4.74
C VAL A 137 7.21 0.22 4.77
N GLN A 138 8.05 0.04 3.75
CA GLN A 138 9.05 -1.04 3.73
C GLN A 138 10.07 -0.92 4.88
N ASN A 139 10.49 0.30 5.22
CA ASN A 139 11.32 0.57 6.41
C ASN A 139 10.57 0.18 7.70
N CYS A 140 9.29 0.57 7.84
CA CYS A 140 8.50 0.18 9.00
C CYS A 140 8.38 -1.35 9.12
N ILE A 141 8.21 -2.06 8.01
CA ILE A 141 8.17 -3.53 7.99
C ILE A 141 9.51 -4.14 8.42
N TYR A 142 10.63 -3.57 7.97
CA TYR A 142 11.96 -4.02 8.36
C TYR A 142 12.22 -3.82 9.86
N GLU A 143 11.88 -2.65 10.40
CA GLU A 143 12.00 -2.35 11.83
C GLU A 143 11.08 -3.24 12.69
N TYR A 144 9.88 -3.54 12.19
CA TYR A 144 8.91 -4.40 12.87
C TYR A 144 9.31 -5.89 12.88
N ASN A 145 10.38 -6.27 12.16
CA ASN A 145 10.82 -7.65 12.04
C ASN A 145 11.20 -8.30 13.39
N GLU A 146 11.64 -7.50 14.37
CA GLU A 146 11.90 -7.98 15.74
C GLU A 146 10.63 -8.46 16.46
N GLU A 147 9.48 -7.86 16.14
CA GLU A 147 8.19 -8.28 16.69
C GLU A 147 7.51 -9.37 15.85
N TYR A 148 7.62 -9.26 14.53
CA TYR A 148 6.97 -10.18 13.60
C TYR A 148 7.64 -10.17 12.23
N ASP A 149 8.24 -11.31 11.86
CA ASP A 149 8.81 -11.49 10.53
C ASP A 149 7.72 -11.82 9.50
N PHE A 150 7.28 -10.77 8.79
CA PHE A 150 6.31 -10.90 7.69
C PHE A 150 6.87 -11.74 6.54
N LEU A 151 8.15 -11.62 6.19
CA LEU A 151 8.75 -12.36 5.07
C LEU A 151 8.79 -13.85 5.38
N GLN A 152 9.24 -14.22 6.58
CA GLN A 152 9.27 -15.60 7.03
C GLN A 152 7.85 -16.18 7.12
N THR A 153 6.90 -15.42 7.66
CA THR A 153 5.50 -15.89 7.74
C THR A 153 4.93 -16.10 6.33
N LEU A 154 5.07 -15.12 5.43
CA LEU A 154 4.59 -15.23 4.06
C LEU A 154 5.21 -16.44 3.35
N MET A 155 6.50 -16.68 3.55
CA MET A 155 7.19 -17.82 2.95
C MET A 155 6.75 -19.16 3.55
N GLU A 156 6.90 -19.35 4.86
CA GLU A 156 6.74 -20.64 5.53
C GLU A 156 5.27 -21.01 5.73
N LYS A 157 4.46 -20.08 6.24
CA LYS A 157 3.06 -20.35 6.59
C LYS A 157 2.17 -20.44 5.35
N PHE A 158 2.46 -19.61 4.33
CA PHE A 158 1.60 -19.48 3.17
C PHE A 158 2.22 -20.10 1.92
N VAL A 159 3.37 -19.59 1.44
CA VAL A 159 3.91 -19.99 0.12
C VAL A 159 4.34 -21.46 0.08
N LEU A 160 5.06 -21.95 1.09
CA LEU A 160 5.59 -23.31 1.13
C LEU A 160 4.57 -24.35 1.61
N ASN A 161 3.57 -23.93 2.38
CA ASN A 161 2.55 -24.82 2.91
C ASN A 161 1.60 -25.29 1.79
N THR A 162 1.61 -26.60 1.51
CA THR A 162 0.79 -27.21 0.45
C THR A 162 -0.70 -27.32 0.80
N ASP A 163 -1.04 -27.22 2.09
CA ASP A 163 -2.42 -27.30 2.57
C ASP A 163 -3.16 -25.97 2.42
N ILE A 164 -2.42 -24.88 2.15
CA ILE A 164 -3.00 -23.56 1.90
C ILE A 164 -3.49 -23.46 0.47
N GLU A 165 -4.65 -22.81 0.31
CA GLU A 165 -5.24 -22.57 -1.01
C GLU A 165 -4.29 -21.82 -1.93
N VAL A 166 -4.18 -22.28 -3.18
CA VAL A 166 -3.29 -21.68 -4.19
C VAL A 166 -3.48 -20.16 -4.34
N LYS A 167 -4.71 -19.66 -4.21
CA LYS A 167 -5.03 -18.22 -4.24
C LYS A 167 -4.25 -17.43 -3.18
N LEU A 168 -4.27 -17.90 -1.92
CA LEU A 168 -3.52 -17.30 -0.81
C LEU A 168 -2.01 -17.37 -1.04
N ARG A 169 -1.51 -18.51 -1.53
CA ARG A 169 -0.09 -18.69 -1.86
C ARG A 169 0.35 -17.69 -2.92
N MET A 170 -0.46 -17.48 -3.96
CA MET A 170 -0.19 -16.51 -5.02
C MET A 170 -0.24 -15.05 -4.57
N ARG A 171 -1.17 -14.69 -3.68
CA ARG A 171 -1.22 -13.35 -3.07
C ARG A 171 0.00 -13.10 -2.18
N SER A 172 0.41 -14.10 -1.41
CA SER A 172 1.59 -14.03 -0.53
C SER A 172 2.87 -13.74 -1.31
N LEU A 173 3.03 -14.36 -2.48
CA LEU A 173 4.14 -14.05 -3.40
C LEU A 173 4.15 -12.58 -3.86
N GLY A 174 2.96 -12.00 -4.09
CA GLY A 174 2.83 -10.57 -4.40
C GLY A 174 3.31 -9.69 -3.25
N SER A 175 2.88 -10.02 -2.03
CA SER A 175 3.30 -9.30 -0.82
C SER A 175 4.81 -9.38 -0.59
N ILE A 176 5.41 -10.56 -0.74
CA ILE A 176 6.88 -10.72 -0.63
C ILE A 176 7.57 -9.82 -1.65
N SER A 177 7.15 -9.83 -2.92
CA SER A 177 7.74 -8.98 -3.95
C SER A 177 7.63 -7.49 -3.62
N ALA A 178 6.51 -7.05 -3.05
CA ALA A 178 6.30 -5.67 -2.66
C ALA A 178 7.17 -5.25 -1.46
N ILE A 179 7.39 -6.15 -0.49
CA ILE A 179 8.21 -5.86 0.70
C ILE A 179 9.70 -5.75 0.34
N VAL A 180 10.20 -6.62 -0.54
CA VAL A 180 11.63 -6.67 -0.88
C VAL A 180 12.01 -5.78 -2.06
N GLY A 181 11.05 -5.45 -2.92
CA GLY A 181 11.31 -4.70 -4.14
C GLY A 181 11.87 -3.31 -3.84
N HIS A 182 13.01 -2.97 -4.46
CA HIS A 182 13.71 -1.70 -4.30
C HIS A 182 14.17 -1.38 -2.87
N HIS A 183 14.17 -2.35 -1.94
CA HIS A 183 14.50 -2.12 -0.53
C HIS A 183 15.63 -3.05 -0.05
N THR A 184 16.84 -2.50 0.08
CA THR A 184 18.08 -3.24 0.37
C THR A 184 17.99 -4.13 1.61
N ALA A 185 17.49 -3.62 2.73
CA ALA A 185 17.51 -4.35 4.00
C ALA A 185 16.55 -5.56 3.99
N ASN A 186 15.29 -5.34 3.60
CA ASN A 186 14.31 -6.42 3.37
C ASN A 186 14.77 -7.44 2.31
N PHE A 187 15.36 -6.98 1.21
CA PHE A 187 15.90 -7.88 0.18
C PHE A 187 17.04 -8.75 0.73
N THR A 188 17.95 -8.15 1.49
CA THR A 188 19.05 -8.88 2.16
C THR A 188 18.52 -9.85 3.21
N ASN A 189 17.50 -9.46 3.98
CA ASN A 189 16.81 -10.36 4.91
C ASN A 189 16.21 -11.56 4.16
N PHE A 190 15.54 -11.31 3.03
CA PHE A 190 14.96 -12.36 2.21
C PHE A 190 16.01 -13.33 1.62
N LEU A 191 17.18 -12.82 1.21
CA LEU A 191 18.31 -13.67 0.81
C LEU A 191 18.83 -14.50 1.98
N SER A 192 18.93 -13.91 3.17
CA SER A 192 19.44 -14.60 4.37
C SER A 192 18.58 -15.78 4.83
N MET A 193 17.30 -15.81 4.44
CA MET A 193 16.37 -16.91 4.72
C MET A 193 16.23 -17.91 3.55
N ASP A 194 17.18 -17.91 2.62
CA ASP A 194 17.19 -18.73 1.40
C ASP A 194 15.93 -18.54 0.54
N GLY A 195 15.34 -17.33 0.55
CA GLY A 195 14.05 -17.06 -0.07
C GLY A 195 14.01 -17.37 -1.57
N ILE A 196 15.08 -17.02 -2.30
CA ILE A 196 15.20 -17.28 -3.74
C ILE A 196 15.34 -18.76 -4.03
N SER A 197 16.22 -19.45 -3.29
CA SER A 197 16.40 -20.89 -3.41
C SER A 197 15.12 -21.67 -3.08
N LYS A 198 14.34 -21.25 -2.08
CA LYS A 198 13.01 -21.83 -1.77
C LYS A 198 12.02 -21.68 -2.93
N LEU A 199 11.95 -20.50 -3.55
CA LEU A 199 11.10 -20.27 -4.73
C LEU A 199 11.55 -21.09 -5.94
N ARG A 200 12.86 -21.22 -6.17
CA ARG A 200 13.42 -22.10 -7.22
C ARG A 200 13.00 -23.55 -7.01
N ASN A 201 13.11 -24.07 -5.80
CA ASN A 201 12.74 -25.45 -5.48
C ASN A 201 11.25 -25.72 -5.74
N LEU A 202 10.36 -24.73 -5.52
CA LEU A 202 8.94 -24.85 -5.86
C LEU A 202 8.70 -24.99 -7.36
N LEU A 203 9.48 -24.32 -8.22
CA LEU A 203 9.39 -24.46 -9.68
C LEU A 203 9.77 -25.88 -10.16
N GLU A 204 10.70 -26.52 -9.46
CA GLU A 204 11.18 -27.87 -9.77
C GLU A 204 10.26 -28.97 -9.22
N SER A 205 9.37 -28.64 -8.28
CA SER A 205 8.50 -29.60 -7.61
C SER A 205 7.54 -30.33 -8.59
N LYS A 206 7.21 -31.58 -8.23
CA LYS A 206 6.33 -32.47 -9.03
C LYS A 206 4.84 -32.10 -8.95
N LEU A 207 4.45 -31.31 -7.95
CA LEU A 207 3.07 -30.86 -7.71
C LEU A 207 2.80 -29.55 -8.47
N ARG A 208 2.72 -29.64 -9.80
CA ARG A 208 2.66 -28.47 -10.69
C ARG A 208 1.22 -27.97 -10.87
N ASN A 209 0.82 -27.01 -10.04
CA ASN A 209 -0.25 -26.10 -10.43
C ASN A 209 0.33 -25.06 -11.41
N ALA A 210 -0.10 -25.07 -12.67
CA ALA A 210 0.46 -24.22 -13.72
C ALA A 210 0.34 -22.72 -13.39
N THR A 211 -0.78 -22.30 -12.82
CA THR A 211 -1.03 -20.91 -12.42
C THR A 211 -0.10 -20.48 -11.29
N PHE A 212 0.12 -21.35 -10.30
CA PHE A 212 1.05 -21.08 -9.21
C PHE A 212 2.49 -20.98 -9.70
N VAL A 213 2.91 -21.90 -10.59
CA VAL A 213 4.24 -21.85 -11.23
C VAL A 213 4.42 -20.55 -12.02
N ALA A 214 3.42 -20.14 -12.80
CA ALA A 214 3.45 -18.87 -13.52
C ALA A 214 3.58 -17.67 -12.56
N ARG A 215 2.89 -17.70 -11.41
CA ARG A 215 2.99 -16.65 -10.40
C ARG A 215 4.37 -16.60 -9.73
N ILE A 216 5.00 -17.75 -9.45
CA ILE A 216 6.37 -17.79 -8.92
C ILE A 216 7.34 -17.16 -9.92
N LYS A 217 7.26 -17.55 -11.20
CA LYS A 217 8.07 -16.96 -12.28
C LYS A 217 7.90 -15.45 -12.38
N TYR A 218 6.66 -14.97 -12.35
CA TYR A 218 6.35 -13.54 -12.33
C TYR A 218 7.00 -12.84 -11.13
N THR A 219 6.91 -13.44 -9.95
CA THR A 219 7.47 -12.91 -8.69
C THR A 219 9.00 -12.80 -8.77
N LEU A 220 9.67 -13.84 -9.25
CA LEU A 220 11.12 -13.83 -9.46
C LEU A 220 11.54 -12.78 -10.50
N ASN A 221 10.77 -12.61 -11.59
CA ASN A 221 11.04 -11.58 -12.58
C ASN A 221 10.80 -10.16 -12.01
N ALA A 222 9.77 -9.97 -11.19
CA ALA A 222 9.53 -8.69 -10.50
C ALA A 222 10.68 -8.36 -9.55
N MET A 223 11.14 -9.32 -8.74
CA MET A 223 12.33 -9.16 -7.89
C MET A 223 13.58 -8.84 -8.70
N ARG A 224 13.79 -9.51 -9.86
CA ARG A 224 14.91 -9.24 -10.77
C ARG A 224 14.94 -7.79 -11.25
N LEU A 225 13.79 -7.24 -11.63
CA LEU A 225 13.67 -5.86 -12.09
C LEU A 225 13.82 -4.84 -10.94
N ALA A 226 13.60 -5.29 -9.71
CA ALA A 226 13.61 -4.46 -8.51
C ALA A 226 14.76 -4.79 -7.55
N ILE A 227 15.85 -5.41 -8.04
CA ILE A 227 17.03 -5.71 -7.22
C ILE A 227 17.62 -4.36 -6.74
N PRO A 228 17.65 -4.11 -5.42
CA PRO A 228 18.26 -2.90 -4.89
C PRO A 228 19.79 -2.98 -4.93
N GLU A 229 20.46 -1.84 -4.77
CA GLU A 229 21.91 -1.84 -4.55
C GLU A 229 22.22 -2.49 -3.19
N ILE A 230 22.95 -3.61 -3.25
CA ILE A 230 23.40 -4.39 -2.09
C ILE A 230 24.93 -4.27 -1.94
N SER A 231 25.42 -4.49 -0.73
CA SER A 231 26.87 -4.41 -0.42
C SER A 231 27.68 -5.46 -1.20
N GLU A 232 28.95 -5.18 -1.49
CA GLU A 232 29.82 -6.18 -2.15
C GLU A 232 29.95 -7.47 -1.33
N ALA A 233 29.99 -7.36 0.00
CA ALA A 233 30.01 -8.52 0.89
C ALA A 233 28.74 -9.38 0.74
N ASP A 234 27.56 -8.76 0.62
CA ASP A 234 26.31 -9.49 0.38
C ASP A 234 26.24 -10.07 -1.03
N LYS A 235 26.79 -9.37 -2.04
CA LYS A 235 26.90 -9.90 -3.41
C LYS A 235 27.73 -11.18 -3.45
N GLU A 236 28.87 -11.19 -2.77
CA GLU A 236 29.72 -12.38 -2.68
C GLU A 236 29.03 -13.51 -1.90
N LYS A 237 28.42 -13.18 -0.76
CA LYS A 237 27.74 -14.15 0.11
C LYS A 237 26.56 -14.84 -0.58
N TYR A 238 25.74 -14.07 -1.31
CA TYR A 238 24.52 -14.56 -1.97
C TYR A 238 24.66 -14.64 -3.49
N ALA A 239 25.90 -14.80 -3.99
CA ALA A 239 26.21 -14.76 -5.42
C ALA A 239 25.37 -15.72 -6.25
N SER A 240 25.10 -16.94 -5.74
CA SER A 240 24.30 -17.94 -6.47
C SER A 240 22.86 -17.50 -6.68
N ASP A 241 22.21 -16.92 -5.66
CA ASP A 241 20.82 -16.47 -5.72
C ASP A 241 20.68 -15.21 -6.59
N ILE A 242 21.63 -14.28 -6.48
CA ILE A 242 21.67 -13.07 -7.30
C ILE A 242 21.89 -13.42 -8.78
N LEU A 243 22.85 -14.30 -9.07
CA LEU A 243 23.14 -14.76 -10.42
C LEU A 243 21.91 -15.46 -11.02
N TYR A 244 21.25 -16.31 -10.22
CA TYR A 244 20.01 -16.96 -10.64
C TYR A 244 18.93 -15.94 -11.00
N LEU A 245 18.69 -14.94 -10.15
CA LEU A 245 17.73 -13.88 -10.43
C LEU A 245 18.07 -13.12 -11.72
N GLN A 246 19.34 -12.75 -11.92
CA GLN A 246 19.79 -12.03 -13.12
C GLN A 246 19.61 -12.84 -14.41
N GLN A 247 19.80 -14.16 -14.33
CA GLN A 247 19.66 -15.08 -15.46
C GLN A 247 18.22 -15.55 -15.71
N CYS A 248 17.33 -15.41 -14.73
CA CYS A 248 15.92 -15.77 -14.87
C CYS A 248 15.21 -14.87 -15.89
N THR A 249 15.04 -15.36 -17.12
CA THR A 249 14.07 -14.85 -18.09
C THR A 249 12.96 -15.87 -18.25
N TYR A 250 11.75 -15.49 -17.84
CA TYR A 250 10.54 -16.31 -17.95
C TYR A 250 9.51 -15.68 -18.86
#